data_AF-A0A1G9L7M7-F1
#
_entry.id   AF-A0A1G9L7M7-F1
#
_cell.length_a   1.000
_cell.length_b   1.000
_cell.length_c   1.000
_cell.angle_alpha   90.00
_cell.angle_beta   90.00
_cell.angle_gamma   90.00
#
_symmetry.space_group_name_H-M   'P 1'
#
loop_
_entity.id
_entity.type
_entity.pdbx_description
1 polymer ?
#
loop_
_entity_poly.entity_id
_entity_poly.type
_entity_poly.pdbx_seq_one_letter_code
_entity_poly.pdbx_strand_id
1 'polypeptide(L)'
;MAFVLGLGFMIAMSSFKGELKRSTIYYYNHPSSNFVDMKVPGNWDTVQDPDFICDANTFVPCSVNVPDGVSINTYLSSYNTLPALLVASNDRRDSR
;
A
#
# COMPACT_ATOMS: atom_id res chain seq x y z
N MET A 1 -51.04 -23.38 37.16
CA MET A 1 -49.93 -22.46 37.52
C MET A 1 -48.77 -22.81 36.61
N ALA A 2 -48.49 -21.95 35.63
CA ALA A 2 -47.47 -22.17 34.61
C ALA A 2 -46.23 -21.34 34.97
N PHE A 3 -45.07 -21.98 35.11
CA PHE A 3 -43.78 -21.31 35.14
C PHE A 3 -43.04 -21.70 33.86
N VAL A 4 -43.14 -20.85 32.85
CA VAL A 4 -42.39 -20.95 31.60
C VAL A 4 -41.01 -20.35 31.88
N LEU A 5 -40.04 -21.20 32.18
CA LEU A 5 -38.63 -20.83 32.30
C LEU A 5 -38.08 -20.56 30.91
N GLY A 6 -37.67 -19.31 30.71
CA GLY A 6 -37.09 -18.82 29.47
C GLY A 6 -35.77 -19.50 29.13
N LEU A 7 -35.64 -19.86 27.86
CA LEU A 7 -34.35 -20.01 27.21
C LEU A 7 -34.33 -19.03 26.04
N GLY A 8 -33.85 -17.82 26.31
CA GLY A 8 -33.57 -16.82 25.29
C GLY A 8 -32.43 -17.32 24.42
N PHE A 9 -32.76 -17.78 23.21
CA PHE A 9 -31.80 -18.11 22.17
C PHE A 9 -31.29 -16.79 21.57
N MET A 10 -30.21 -16.25 22.13
CA MET A 10 -29.47 -15.14 21.52
C MET A 10 -28.83 -15.66 20.23
N ILE A 11 -29.45 -15.33 19.10
CA ILE A 11 -28.85 -15.55 17.78
C ILE A 11 -27.62 -14.64 17.69
N ALA A 12 -26.44 -15.26 17.68
CA ALA A 12 -25.18 -14.60 17.44
C ALA A 12 -25.27 -13.81 16.14
N MET A 13 -25.15 -12.49 16.22
CA MET A 13 -24.85 -11.67 15.06
C MET A 13 -23.45 -12.05 14.60
N SER A 14 -23.37 -12.91 13.58
CA SER A 14 -22.18 -13.06 12.76
C SER A 14 -21.90 -11.70 12.13
N SER A 15 -21.12 -10.89 12.83
CA SER A 15 -20.53 -9.68 12.30
C SER A 15 -19.54 -10.13 11.22
N PHE A 16 -20.04 -10.29 9.99
CA PHE A 16 -19.22 -10.11 8.80
C PHE A 16 -18.79 -8.64 8.81
N LYS A 17 -17.80 -8.35 9.65
CA LYS A 17 -16.98 -7.17 9.55
C LYS A 17 -16.21 -7.36 8.25
N GLY A 18 -16.78 -6.89 7.15
CA GLY A 18 -16.03 -6.75 5.91
C GLY A 18 -14.78 -5.96 6.27
N GLU A 19 -13.65 -6.65 6.32
CA GLU A 19 -12.35 -6.01 6.44
C GLU A 19 -12.30 -5.02 5.28
N LEU A 20 -12.28 -3.73 5.61
CA LEU A 20 -11.90 -2.70 4.67
C LEU A 20 -10.52 -3.10 4.16
N LYS A 21 -10.48 -3.70 2.98
CA LYS A 21 -9.27 -4.15 2.29
C LYS A 21 -8.33 -2.95 2.18
N ARG A 22 -7.37 -2.85 3.09
CA ARG A 22 -6.57 -1.65 3.29
C ARG A 22 -5.36 -1.75 2.36
N SER A 23 -5.32 -0.87 1.37
CA SER A 23 -4.14 -0.74 0.52
C SER A 23 -2.95 -0.26 1.36
N THR A 24 -1.74 -0.70 1.01
CA THR A 24 -0.50 -0.37 1.73
C THR A 24 0.31 0.61 0.91
N ILE A 25 0.68 1.73 1.55
CA ILE A 25 1.54 2.74 0.92
C ILE A 25 2.99 2.30 1.12
N TYR A 26 3.74 2.27 0.02
CA TYR A 26 5.18 2.05 0.02
C TYR A 26 5.87 3.30 -0.52
N TYR A 27 6.92 3.75 0.16
CA TYR A 27 7.77 4.88 -0.16
C TYR A 27 9.10 4.40 -0.75
N TYR A 28 9.57 5.09 -1.78
CA TYR A 28 10.85 4.80 -2.42
C TYR A 28 12.00 5.49 -1.68
N ASN A 29 12.86 4.69 -1.05
CA ASN A 29 13.91 5.14 -0.14
C ASN A 29 15.32 4.86 -0.70
N HIS A 30 15.52 4.99 -2.00
CA HIS A 30 16.81 4.67 -2.62
C HIS A 30 17.33 5.80 -3.50
N PRO A 31 18.62 6.19 -3.44
CA PRO A 31 19.13 7.41 -4.10
C PRO A 31 19.04 7.42 -5.62
N SER A 32 18.90 6.27 -6.27
CA SER A 32 18.85 6.17 -7.73
C SER A 32 17.53 6.65 -8.35
N SER A 33 17.62 7.23 -9.55
CA SER A 33 16.48 7.69 -10.36
C SER A 33 16.23 6.83 -11.61
N ASN A 34 16.89 5.66 -11.73
CA ASN A 34 16.69 4.78 -12.87
C ASN A 34 15.47 3.86 -12.66
N PHE A 35 14.88 3.40 -13.77
CA PHE A 35 13.70 2.51 -13.71
C PHE A 35 14.03 1.13 -13.13
N VAL A 36 15.27 0.66 -13.29
CA VAL A 36 15.69 -0.67 -12.82
C VAL A 36 15.63 -0.73 -11.30
N ASP A 37 16.15 0.28 -10.61
CA ASP A 37 16.18 0.38 -9.15
C ASP A 37 14.79 0.61 -8.58
N MET A 38 13.90 1.30 -9.30
CA MET A 38 12.49 1.42 -8.91
C MET A 38 11.74 0.10 -8.98
N LYS A 39 12.21 -0.89 -9.76
CA LYS A 39 11.61 -2.23 -9.78
C LYS A 39 12.15 -3.15 -8.67
N VAL A 40 13.18 -2.73 -7.94
CA VAL A 40 13.75 -3.50 -6.82
C VAL A 40 12.86 -3.31 -5.60
N PRO A 41 12.14 -4.34 -5.11
CA PRO A 41 11.21 -4.18 -4.00
C PRO A 41 11.89 -3.75 -2.70
N GLY A 42 13.17 -4.10 -2.51
CA GLY A 42 13.96 -3.70 -1.34
C GLY A 42 14.29 -2.20 -1.27
N ASN A 43 14.04 -1.46 -2.35
CA ASN A 43 14.16 0.00 -2.36
C ASN A 43 12.87 0.70 -1.90
N TRP A 44 11.82 -0.07 -1.57
CA TRP A 44 10.52 0.42 -1.16
C TRP A 44 10.20 -0.03 0.27
N ASP A 45 9.76 0.89 1.11
CA ASP A 45 9.39 0.61 2.50
C ASP A 45 8.08 1.31 2.88
N THR A 46 7.37 0.79 3.87
CA THR A 46 6.17 1.42 4.45
C THR A 46 6.49 2.67 5.27
N VAL A 47 7.77 2.93 5.56
CA VAL A 47 8.24 4.13 6.25
C VAL A 47 9.09 4.96 5.29
N GLN A 48 8.82 6.26 5.21
CA GLN A 48 9.65 7.17 4.41
C GLN A 48 10.95 7.48 5.13
N ASP A 49 12.06 7.29 4.43
CA ASP A 49 13.39 7.66 4.94
C ASP A 49 13.54 9.20 4.92
N PRO A 50 14.00 9.82 6.03
CA PRO A 50 14.21 11.27 6.10
C PRO A 50 15.22 11.82 5.09
N ASP A 51 16.12 10.99 4.55
CA ASP A 51 17.06 11.39 3.49
C ASP A 51 16.40 11.39 2.10
N PHE A 52 15.19 10.82 1.96
CA PHE A 52 14.48 10.62 0.70
C PHE A 52 13.05 11.22 0.75
N ILE A 53 12.99 12.53 0.98
CA ILE A 53 11.74 13.31 1.11
C ILE A 53 11.08 13.56 -0.26
N CYS A 54 9.76 13.71 -0.27
CA CYS A 54 8.94 13.83 -1.47
C CYS A 54 8.26 15.18 -1.62
N ASP A 55 9.04 16.19 -2.02
CA ASP A 55 8.57 17.58 -2.09
C ASP A 55 8.77 18.23 -3.47
N ALA A 56 9.06 17.46 -4.54
CA ALA A 56 9.41 18.02 -5.85
C ALA A 56 8.88 17.23 -7.07
N ASN A 57 8.79 17.90 -8.22
CA ASN A 57 8.28 17.35 -9.47
C ASN A 57 9.39 16.62 -10.28
N THR A 58 9.84 15.46 -9.81
CA THR A 58 10.87 14.64 -10.51
C THR A 58 10.28 13.43 -11.23
N PHE A 59 11.08 12.77 -12.07
CA PHE A 59 10.70 11.50 -12.71
C PHE A 59 10.95 10.27 -11.81
N VAL A 60 11.08 10.47 -10.49
CA VAL A 60 11.23 9.41 -9.51
C VAL A 60 9.93 9.26 -8.74
N PRO A 61 9.28 8.09 -8.76
CA PRO A 61 8.09 7.86 -7.97
C PRO A 61 8.47 7.89 -6.50
N CYS A 62 7.74 8.67 -5.71
CA CYS A 62 7.94 8.76 -4.28
C CYS A 62 7.20 7.63 -3.55
N SER A 63 5.93 7.43 -3.89
CA SER A 63 5.03 6.59 -3.11
C SER A 63 4.09 5.86 -4.06
N VAL A 64 3.90 4.57 -3.82
CA VAL A 64 2.93 3.76 -4.55
C VAL A 64 1.92 3.18 -3.57
N ASN A 65 0.67 3.11 -4.02
CA ASN A 65 -0.39 2.50 -3.24
C ASN A 65 -0.63 1.08 -3.75
N VAL A 66 -0.11 0.11 -3.00
CA VAL A 66 -0.21 -1.31 -3.35
C VAL A 66 -1.56 -1.85 -2.85
N PRO A 67 -2.40 -2.42 -3.73
CA PRO A 67 -3.67 -3.02 -3.33
C PRO A 67 -3.47 -4.16 -2.31
N ASP A 68 -4.47 -4.34 -1.45
CA ASP A 68 -4.49 -5.46 -0.50
C ASP A 68 -4.40 -6.81 -1.23
N GLY A 69 -3.67 -7.76 -0.64
CA GLY A 69 -3.39 -9.06 -1.24
C GLY A 69 -2.38 -9.05 -2.40
N VAL A 70 -1.81 -7.89 -2.76
CA VAL A 70 -0.74 -7.77 -3.74
C VAL A 70 0.58 -7.45 -3.03
N SER A 71 1.63 -8.21 -3.32
CA SER A 71 2.97 -7.87 -2.81
C SER A 71 3.56 -6.71 -3.61
N ILE A 72 4.41 -5.88 -2.98
CA ILE A 72 5.13 -4.81 -3.68
C ILE A 72 5.92 -5.35 -4.89
N ASN A 73 6.48 -6.56 -4.79
CA ASN A 73 7.15 -7.22 -5.91
C ASN A 73 6.19 -7.48 -7.09
N THR A 74 5.03 -8.08 -6.82
CA THR A 74 3.99 -8.33 -7.84
C THR A 74 3.51 -7.01 -8.44
N TYR A 75 3.30 -6.01 -7.61
CA TYR A 75 2.86 -4.68 -8.03
C TYR A 75 3.87 -4.03 -8.98
N LEU A 76 5.14 -3.92 -8.58
CA LEU A 76 6.21 -3.34 -9.41
C LEU A 76 6.47 -4.15 -10.68
N SER A 77 6.32 -5.47 -10.62
CA SER A 77 6.49 -6.34 -11.79
C SER A 77 5.43 -6.10 -12.88
N SER A 78 4.23 -5.61 -12.50
CA SER A 78 3.15 -5.30 -13.43
C SER A 78 3.44 -4.08 -14.32
N TYR A 79 4.41 -3.26 -13.94
CA TYR A 79 4.86 -2.11 -14.72
C TYR A 79 6.10 -2.46 -15.55
N ASN A 80 5.99 -2.23 -16.85
CA ASN A 80 7.07 -2.48 -17.81
C ASN A 80 7.77 -1.19 -18.28
N THR A 81 7.24 -0.02 -17.91
CA THR A 81 7.78 1.28 -18.31
C THR A 81 7.72 2.27 -17.16
N LEU A 82 8.72 3.15 -17.09
CA LEU A 82 8.78 4.23 -16.10
C LEU A 82 7.55 5.14 -16.12
N PRO A 83 7.01 5.58 -17.28
CA PRO A 83 5.81 6.41 -17.31
C PRO A 83 4.60 5.75 -16.66
N ALA A 84 4.41 4.43 -16.83
CA ALA A 84 3.28 3.73 -16.24
C ALA A 84 3.39 3.66 -14.71
N LEU A 85 4.61 3.42 -14.19
CA LEU A 85 4.87 3.44 -12.75
C LEU A 85 4.70 4.86 -12.16
N LEU A 86 5.12 5.89 -12.88
CA LEU A 86 4.96 7.29 -12.46
C LEU A 86 3.50 7.73 -12.40
N VAL A 87 2.65 7.25 -13.31
CA VAL A 87 1.20 7.50 -13.27
C VAL A 87 0.53 6.78 -12.09
N ALA A 88 1.06 5.62 -11.70
CA ALA A 88 0.57 4.87 -10.55
C ALA A 88 1.11 5.40 -9.21
N SER A 89 2.19 6.18 -9.23
CA SER A 89 2.77 6.86 -8.08
C SER A 89 1.92 8.07 -7.71
N ASN A 90 1.68 8.27 -6.41
CA ASN A 90 0.92 9.42 -5.95
C ASN A 90 1.79 10.68 -5.88
N ASP A 91 3.09 10.52 -5.60
CA ASP A 91 4.01 11.63 -5.35
C ASP A 91 5.36 11.44 -6.08
N ARG A 92 6.24 12.45 -6.05
CA ARG A 92 7.57 12.47 -6.69
C ARG A 92 8.67 12.92 -5.71
N ARG A 93 9.91 12.40 -5.85
CA ARG A 93 11.01 12.54 -4.85
C ARG A 93 11.92 13.75 -5.09
N ASP A 94 12.46 14.38 -4.04
CA ASP A 94 13.54 15.38 -4.10
C ASP A 94 14.95 14.75 -3.87
N SER A 95 16.01 15.36 -4.38
CA SER A 95 17.39 15.09 -3.94
C SER A 95 18.00 16.40 -3.43
N ARG A 96 18.07 16.55 -2.11
CA ARG A 96 18.77 17.69 -1.49
C ARG A 96 20.28 17.55 -1.59
#